data_AF-P43546-F1
#
_entry.id   AF-P43546-F1
#
_cell.length_a   1.000
_cell.length_b   1.000
_cell.length_c   1.000
_cell.angle_alpha   90.00
_cell.angle_beta   90.00
_cell.angle_gamma   90.00
#
_symmetry.space_group_name_H-M   'P 1'
#
loop_
_entity.id
_entity.type
_entity.pdbx_description
1 polymer ?
#
loop_
_entity_poly.entity_id
_entity_poly.type
_entity_poly.pdbx_seq_one_letter_code
_entity_poly.pdbx_strand_id
1 'polypeptide(L)'
;MARHFGMALAPWDVMGGGRFQSKKAMEERRKNGEGIRSFVGASEQTDAEIKISEALAKVAEEHGTESVTAIAIAYVRSKAKNVFPLVGGRKIEHLKQNIEALSIKLTPEQIKYLESIIPFDVGFPTNFIGDDPAVTKKASLLTAMSAQISFD
;
A
#
# COMPACT_ATOMS: atom_id res chain seq x y z
N MET A 1 -4.26 -20.09 -3.34
CA MET A 1 -3.54 -20.31 -4.60
C MET A 1 -2.03 -20.12 -4.46
N ALA A 2 -1.50 -18.89 -4.33
CA ALA A 2 -0.05 -18.65 -4.39
C ALA A 2 0.79 -19.53 -3.44
N ARG A 3 0.46 -19.57 -2.13
CA ARG A 3 1.17 -20.42 -1.15
C ARG A 3 1.08 -21.91 -1.48
N HIS A 4 -0.06 -22.36 -2.01
CA HIS A 4 -0.28 -23.77 -2.34
C HIS A 4 0.60 -24.23 -3.50
N PHE A 5 0.80 -23.37 -4.51
CA PHE A 5 1.64 -23.67 -5.67
C PHE A 5 3.09 -23.18 -5.53
N GLY A 6 3.52 -22.77 -4.34
CA GLY A 6 4.89 -22.27 -4.12
C GLY A 6 5.23 -20.98 -4.88
N MET A 7 4.22 -20.25 -5.36
CA MET A 7 4.42 -19.05 -6.17
C MET A 7 4.82 -17.85 -5.32
N ALA A 8 5.61 -16.96 -5.92
CA ALA A 8 5.90 -15.66 -5.36
C ALA A 8 4.73 -14.68 -5.50
N LEU A 9 4.64 -13.72 -4.58
CA LEU A 9 3.75 -12.57 -4.67
C LEU A 9 4.58 -11.33 -5.02
N ALA A 10 4.12 -10.55 -6.01
CA ALA A 10 4.71 -9.27 -6.36
C ALA A 10 3.68 -8.13 -6.14
N PRO A 11 3.39 -7.77 -4.87
CA PRO A 11 2.38 -6.75 -4.59
C PRO A 11 2.85 -5.40 -5.12
N TRP A 12 1.95 -4.73 -5.83
CA TRP A 12 2.13 -3.36 -6.28
C TRP A 12 1.52 -2.38 -5.27
N ASP A 13 1.79 -1.10 -5.46
CA ASP A 13 1.21 0.00 -4.68
C ASP A 13 1.45 -0.04 -3.16
N VAL A 14 2.59 -0.58 -2.75
CA VAL A 14 2.99 -0.76 -1.35
C VAL A 14 3.03 0.55 -0.56
N MET A 15 3.21 1.67 -1.26
CA MET A 15 3.23 3.02 -0.69
C MET A 15 1.90 3.77 -0.84
N GLY A 16 0.81 3.08 -1.19
CA GLY A 16 -0.54 3.64 -1.35
C GLY A 16 -0.58 4.78 -2.35
N GLY A 17 -0.11 4.57 -3.58
CA GLY A 17 0.02 5.60 -4.61
C GLY A 17 1.08 6.66 -4.31
N GLY A 18 1.99 6.37 -3.37
CA GLY A 18 2.94 7.34 -2.83
C GLY A 18 2.35 8.26 -1.77
N ARG A 19 1.15 7.96 -1.26
CA ARG A 19 0.44 8.74 -0.24
C ARG A 19 0.95 8.46 1.17
N PHE A 20 1.61 7.34 1.43
CA PHE A 20 2.25 7.09 2.73
C PHE A 20 3.55 7.89 2.85
N GLN A 21 3.48 9.04 3.54
CA GLN A 21 4.55 10.02 3.63
C GLN A 21 4.60 10.59 5.04
N SER A 22 5.81 10.83 5.57
CA SER A 22 5.95 11.48 6.87
C SER A 22 5.39 12.91 6.84
N LYS A 23 4.97 13.43 8.01
CA LYS A 23 4.50 14.82 8.14
C LYS A 23 5.50 15.82 7.58
N LYS A 24 6.78 15.63 7.92
CA LYS A 24 7.90 16.44 7.40
C LYS A 24 7.95 16.44 5.87
N ALA A 25 7.84 15.28 5.23
CA ALA A 25 7.84 15.18 3.77
C ALA A 25 6.63 15.88 3.12
N MET A 26 5.46 15.80 3.75
CA MET A 26 4.25 16.50 3.28
C MET A 26 4.33 18.01 3.48
N GLU A 27 4.87 18.48 4.60
CA GLU A 27 5.11 19.91 4.86
C GLU A 27 6.15 20.50 3.90
N GLU A 28 7.23 19.77 3.60
CA GLU A 28 8.24 20.18 2.61
C GLU A 28 7.63 20.31 1.21
N ARG A 29 6.76 19.37 0.81
CA ARG A 29 6.02 19.47 -0.45
C ARG A 29 5.12 20.71 -0.49
N ARG A 30 4.33 20.95 0.56
CA ARG A 30 3.46 22.13 0.66
C ARG A 30 4.25 23.44 0.58
N LYS A 31 5.41 23.51 1.27
CA LYS A 31 6.32 24.67 1.19
C LYS A 31 6.84 24.93 -0.22
N ASN A 32 7.06 23.86 -1.00
CA ASN A 32 7.50 23.95 -2.39
C ASN A 32 6.34 24.12 -3.39
N GLY A 33 5.10 24.31 -2.92
CA GLY A 33 3.91 24.39 -3.79
C GLY A 33 3.60 23.08 -4.50
N GLU A 34 4.10 21.95 -4.00
CA GLU A 34 3.88 20.61 -4.56
C GLU A 34 2.85 19.84 -3.74
N GLY A 35 2.03 19.03 -4.43
CA GLY A 35 1.16 18.04 -3.81
C GLY A 35 1.67 16.61 -4.00
N ILE A 36 0.85 15.63 -3.57
CA ILE A 36 1.01 14.24 -3.97
C ILE A 36 0.70 14.14 -5.46
N ARG A 37 1.66 13.63 -6.25
CA ARG A 37 1.40 13.31 -7.66
C ARG A 37 0.66 12.00 -7.72
N SER A 38 -0.61 12.04 -8.09
CA SER A 38 -1.43 10.86 -8.31
C SER A 38 -2.10 10.92 -9.67
N PHE A 39 -2.27 9.77 -10.33
CA PHE A 39 -3.11 9.65 -11.52
C PHE A 39 -4.60 9.74 -11.18
N VAL A 40 -4.97 9.43 -9.93
CA VAL A 40 -6.36 9.40 -9.45
C VAL A 40 -6.45 9.91 -8.01
N GLY A 41 -7.40 10.79 -7.74
CA GLY A 41 -7.68 11.32 -6.40
C GLY A 41 -6.95 12.62 -6.06
N ALA A 42 -7.13 13.07 -4.81
CA ALA A 42 -6.67 14.37 -4.34
C ALA A 42 -5.14 14.46 -4.23
N SER A 43 -4.63 15.70 -4.28
CA SER A 43 -3.21 16.04 -4.04
C SER A 43 -2.80 15.97 -2.57
N GLU A 44 -3.74 15.77 -1.66
CA GLU A 44 -3.55 15.68 -0.21
C GLU A 44 -3.82 14.26 0.29
N GLN A 45 -3.32 13.98 1.50
CA GLN A 45 -3.60 12.71 2.19
C GLN A 45 -5.02 12.73 2.76
N THR A 46 -5.69 11.56 2.73
CA THR A 46 -6.90 11.34 3.52
C THR A 46 -6.56 11.15 5.00
N ASP A 47 -7.54 11.31 5.91
CA ASP A 47 -7.33 11.06 7.34
C ASP A 47 -6.82 9.64 7.64
N ALA A 48 -7.26 8.65 6.86
CA ALA A 48 -6.78 7.27 6.96
C ALA A 48 -5.30 7.17 6.55
N GLU A 49 -4.92 7.80 5.44
CA GLU A 49 -3.52 7.82 4.95
C GLU A 49 -2.59 8.56 5.91
N ILE A 50 -3.06 9.63 6.56
CA ILE A 50 -2.31 10.34 7.61
C ILE A 50 -2.07 9.40 8.79
N LYS A 51 -3.10 8.74 9.31
CA LYS A 51 -2.97 7.80 10.44
C LYS A 51 -2.02 6.64 10.13
N ILE A 52 -2.11 6.07 8.92
CA ILE A 52 -1.17 5.02 8.47
C ILE A 52 0.25 5.56 8.43
N SER A 53 0.45 6.75 7.86
CA SER A 53 1.77 7.37 7.75
C SER A 53 2.39 7.68 9.10
N GLU A 54 1.59 8.14 10.07
CA GLU A 54 2.01 8.37 11.45
C GLU A 54 2.41 7.06 12.15
N ALA A 55 1.65 5.99 11.95
CA ALA A 55 1.97 4.69 12.52
C ALA A 55 3.26 4.10 11.92
N LEU A 56 3.43 4.23 10.59
CA LEU A 56 4.68 3.87 9.92
C LEU A 56 5.86 4.68 10.45
N ALA A 57 5.68 5.98 10.67
CA ALA A 57 6.72 6.85 11.21
C ALA A 57 7.09 6.48 12.65
N LYS A 58 6.12 6.15 13.50
CA LYS A 58 6.38 5.66 14.85
C LYS A 58 7.21 4.38 14.86
N VAL A 59 6.84 3.40 14.03
CA VAL A 59 7.62 2.15 13.91
C VAL A 59 9.00 2.41 13.30
N ALA A 60 9.12 3.38 12.39
CA ALA A 60 10.41 3.79 11.83
C ALA A 60 11.37 4.28 12.91
N GLU A 61 10.88 5.12 13.84
CA GLU A 61 11.64 5.63 14.99
C GLU A 61 12.16 4.49 15.88
N GLU A 62 11.33 3.47 16.15
CA GLU A 62 11.73 2.29 16.93
C GLU A 62 12.86 1.47 16.27
N HIS A 63 13.02 1.58 14.95
CA HIS A 63 14.11 0.98 14.16
C HIS A 63 15.27 1.95 13.89
N GLY A 64 15.24 3.16 14.45
CA GLY A 64 16.28 4.17 14.26
C GLY A 64 16.35 4.74 12.84
N THR A 65 15.23 4.74 12.11
CA THR A 65 15.14 5.27 10.73
C THR A 65 14.02 6.30 10.61
N GLU A 66 14.16 7.24 9.67
CA GLU A 66 13.10 8.17 9.29
C GLU A 66 12.24 7.64 8.12
N SER A 67 12.58 6.45 7.60
CA SER A 67 12.04 5.92 6.35
C SER A 67 10.72 5.16 6.53
N VAL A 68 9.60 5.86 6.42
CA VAL A 68 8.26 5.21 6.35
C VAL A 68 8.15 4.24 5.17
N THR A 69 8.88 4.51 4.08
CA THR A 69 9.01 3.63 2.91
C THR A 69 9.62 2.28 3.29
N ALA A 70 10.71 2.30 4.08
CA ALA A 70 11.37 1.08 4.50
C ALA A 70 10.48 0.22 5.39
N ILE A 71 9.72 0.85 6.31
CA ILE A 71 8.77 0.14 7.18
C ILE A 71 7.61 -0.46 6.38
N ALA A 72 7.02 0.28 5.43
CA ALA A 72 5.93 -0.24 4.60
C ALA A 72 6.36 -1.46 3.77
N ILE A 73 7.56 -1.40 3.16
CA ILE A 73 8.12 -2.53 2.40
C ILE A 73 8.42 -3.71 3.32
N ALA A 74 9.02 -3.47 4.49
CA ALA A 74 9.29 -4.52 5.49
C ALA A 74 7.99 -5.18 5.99
N TYR A 75 6.95 -4.38 6.23
CA TYR A 75 5.62 -4.85 6.60
C TYR A 75 5.04 -5.80 5.54
N VAL A 76 4.99 -5.38 4.28
CA VAL A 76 4.44 -6.23 3.20
C VAL A 76 5.26 -7.51 3.03
N ARG A 77 6.59 -7.43 3.10
CA ARG A 77 7.48 -8.61 3.05
C ARG A 77 7.26 -9.58 4.20
N SER A 78 6.83 -9.11 5.37
CA SER A 78 6.61 -9.96 6.55
C SER A 78 5.38 -10.88 6.43
N LYS A 79 4.45 -10.61 5.51
CA LYS A 79 3.13 -11.27 5.46
C LYS A 79 3.18 -12.72 4.97
N ALA A 80 4.20 -13.10 4.22
CA ALA A 80 4.40 -14.47 3.74
C ALA A 80 5.85 -14.67 3.28
N LYS A 81 6.23 -15.93 3.05
CA LYS A 81 7.42 -16.24 2.26
C LYS A 81 7.22 -15.80 0.81
N ASN A 82 8.31 -15.50 0.11
CA ASN A 82 8.34 -15.17 -1.32
C ASN A 82 7.48 -13.96 -1.71
N VAL A 83 7.49 -12.90 -0.88
CA VAL A 83 6.87 -11.61 -1.20
C VAL A 83 7.95 -10.63 -1.69
N PHE A 84 7.80 -10.16 -2.91
CA PHE A 84 8.72 -9.26 -3.61
C PHE A 84 7.96 -8.01 -4.06
N PRO A 85 7.78 -7.03 -3.15
CA PRO A 85 6.99 -5.85 -3.47
C PRO A 85 7.59 -5.08 -4.64
N LEU A 86 6.74 -4.58 -5.55
CA LEU A 86 7.18 -3.70 -6.61
C LEU A 86 7.56 -2.34 -5.99
N VAL A 87 8.85 -2.03 -6.05
CA VAL A 87 9.40 -0.78 -5.54
C VAL A 87 9.64 0.21 -6.67
N GLY A 88 9.48 1.49 -6.37
CA GLY A 88 9.70 2.57 -7.31
C GLY A 88 10.47 3.72 -6.67
N GLY A 89 10.97 4.63 -7.49
CA GLY A 89 11.70 5.80 -7.03
C GLY A 89 12.08 6.69 -8.21
N ARG A 90 11.99 8.01 -8.03
CA ARG A 90 12.47 8.99 -9.02
C ARG A 90 13.77 9.67 -8.58
N LYS A 91 14.22 9.39 -7.36
CA LYS A 91 15.40 9.95 -6.73
C LYS A 91 16.21 8.83 -6.09
N ILE A 92 17.53 9.01 -5.98
CA ILE A 92 18.42 7.99 -5.41
C ILE A 92 18.11 7.71 -3.94
N GLU A 93 17.58 8.70 -3.22
CA GLU A 93 17.13 8.58 -1.83
C GLU A 93 16.01 7.53 -1.71
N HIS A 94 15.09 7.47 -2.68
CA HIS A 94 14.02 6.47 -2.68
C HIS A 94 14.60 5.06 -2.87
N LEU A 95 15.59 4.91 -3.76
CA LEU A 95 16.29 3.63 -3.95
C LEU A 95 16.98 3.20 -2.65
N LYS A 96 17.67 4.12 -1.95
CA LYS A 96 18.30 3.84 -0.66
C LYS A 96 17.28 3.39 0.39
N GLN A 97 16.14 4.08 0.49
CA GLN A 97 15.04 3.69 1.38
C GLN A 97 14.45 2.31 1.04
N ASN A 98 14.31 1.99 -0.24
CA ASN A 98 13.84 0.67 -0.69
C ASN A 98 14.81 -0.44 -0.28
N ILE A 99 16.13 -0.19 -0.39
CA ILE A 99 17.17 -1.14 0.02
C ILE A 99 17.22 -1.30 1.54
N GLU A 100 17.10 -0.20 2.28
CA GLU A 100 17.08 -0.18 3.74
C GLU A 100 16.00 -1.11 4.33
N ALA A 101 14.86 -1.25 3.65
CA ALA A 101 13.79 -2.18 4.03
C ALA A 101 14.25 -3.65 4.18
N LEU A 102 15.36 -4.04 3.55
CA LEU A 102 15.91 -5.39 3.65
C LEU A 102 16.55 -5.65 5.02
N SER A 103 17.02 -4.61 5.70
CA SER A 103 17.65 -4.68 7.02
C SER A 103 16.64 -4.64 8.18
N ILE A 104 15.37 -4.35 7.89
CA ILE A 104 14.32 -4.19 8.90
C ILE A 104 13.57 -5.50 9.11
N LYS A 105 13.46 -5.92 10.37
CA LYS A 105 12.62 -7.04 10.81
C LYS A 105 11.62 -6.55 11.85
N LEU A 106 10.35 -6.44 11.45
CA LEU A 106 9.29 -6.01 12.35
C LEU A 106 8.99 -7.10 13.40
N THR A 107 8.68 -6.67 14.62
CA THR A 107 8.19 -7.57 15.68
C THR A 107 6.70 -7.90 15.48
N PRO A 108 6.18 -8.99 16.07
CA PRO A 108 4.75 -9.26 16.07
C PRO A 108 3.90 -8.11 16.63
N GLU A 109 4.41 -7.41 17.65
CA GLU A 109 3.75 -6.28 18.28
C GLU A 109 3.68 -5.07 17.34
N GLN A 110 4.76 -4.78 16.62
CA GLN A 110 4.79 -3.72 15.61
C GLN A 110 3.82 -4.02 14.46
N ILE A 111 3.78 -5.27 13.99
CA ILE A 111 2.84 -5.70 12.95
C ILE A 111 1.39 -5.53 13.43
N LYS A 112 1.08 -6.03 14.64
CA LYS A 112 -0.26 -5.88 15.25
C LYS A 112 -0.65 -4.42 15.42
N TYR A 113 0.30 -3.56 15.80
CA TYR A 113 0.08 -2.13 15.93
C TYR A 113 -0.27 -1.50 14.56
N LEU A 114 0.54 -1.73 13.52
CA LEU A 114 0.29 -1.23 12.17
C LEU A 114 -1.08 -1.68 11.63
N GLU A 115 -1.47 -2.92 11.91
CA GLU A 115 -2.77 -3.49 11.50
C GLU A 115 -3.97 -2.95 12.28
N SER A 116 -3.75 -2.34 13.45
CA SER A 116 -4.81 -1.79 14.30
C SER A 116 -5.28 -0.38 13.89
N ILE A 117 -4.54 0.28 13.00
CA ILE A 117 -4.71 1.71 12.69
C ILE A 117 -6.00 1.99 11.94
N ILE A 118 -6.38 1.10 11.02
CA ILE A 118 -7.62 1.17 10.26
C ILE A 118 -8.30 -0.21 10.24
N PRO A 119 -9.64 -0.26 10.13
CA PRO A 119 -10.34 -1.51 9.88
C PRO A 119 -9.84 -2.18 8.59
N PHE A 120 -9.83 -3.51 8.58
CA PHE A 120 -9.49 -4.26 7.38
C PHE A 120 -10.54 -4.03 6.29
N ASP A 121 -10.07 -3.64 5.10
CA ASP A 121 -10.88 -3.50 3.88
C ASP A 121 -10.41 -4.56 2.88
N VAL A 122 -11.36 -5.33 2.33
CA VAL A 122 -11.08 -6.34 1.30
C VAL A 122 -10.50 -5.69 0.05
N GLY A 123 -10.89 -4.44 -0.24
CA GLY A 123 -10.26 -3.60 -1.24
C GLY A 123 -10.13 -4.26 -2.62
N PHE A 124 -8.93 -4.18 -3.20
CA PHE A 124 -8.64 -4.74 -4.52
C PHE A 124 -8.51 -6.28 -4.47
N PRO A 125 -9.02 -7.02 -5.47
CA PRO A 125 -9.63 -6.52 -6.70
C PRO A 125 -11.14 -6.24 -6.60
N THR A 126 -11.83 -6.61 -5.53
CA THR A 126 -13.30 -6.52 -5.42
C THR A 126 -13.83 -5.11 -5.66
N ASN A 127 -13.17 -4.08 -5.14
CA ASN A 127 -13.54 -2.67 -5.37
C ASN A 127 -13.26 -2.16 -6.81
N PHE A 128 -12.59 -2.98 -7.63
CA PHE A 128 -12.23 -2.67 -9.02
C PHE A 128 -13.02 -3.53 -10.02
N ILE A 129 -13.06 -4.85 -9.80
CA ILE A 129 -13.74 -5.83 -10.68
C ILE A 129 -15.17 -6.16 -10.24
N GLY A 130 -15.64 -5.62 -9.11
CA GLY A 130 -16.96 -5.90 -8.53
C GLY A 130 -17.08 -7.24 -7.82
N ASP A 131 -18.28 -7.52 -7.35
CA ASP A 131 -18.66 -8.79 -6.72
C ASP A 131 -18.79 -9.91 -7.77
N ASP A 132 -18.71 -11.15 -7.30
CA ASP A 132 -18.88 -12.33 -8.15
C ASP A 132 -20.26 -12.33 -8.83
N PRO A 133 -20.34 -12.29 -10.17
CA PRO A 133 -21.61 -12.31 -10.89
C PRO A 133 -22.39 -13.62 -10.73
N ALA A 134 -21.73 -14.74 -10.35
CA ALA A 134 -22.43 -15.97 -9.99
C ALA A 134 -23.31 -15.79 -8.74
N VAL A 135 -22.94 -14.84 -7.87
CA VAL A 135 -23.70 -14.48 -6.65
C VAL A 135 -24.69 -13.37 -6.93
N THR A 136 -24.27 -12.30 -7.60
CA THR A 136 -25.11 -11.09 -7.74
C THR A 136 -26.05 -11.11 -8.94
N LYS A 137 -25.84 -12.02 -9.89
CA LYS A 137 -26.56 -12.09 -11.17
C LYS A 137 -26.44 -10.81 -12.00
N LYS A 138 -25.39 -10.01 -11.76
CA LYS A 138 -25.15 -8.73 -12.44
C LYS A 138 -23.72 -8.66 -12.92
N ALA A 139 -23.53 -8.11 -14.12
CA ALA A 139 -22.20 -7.77 -14.61
C ALA A 139 -21.59 -6.70 -13.69
N SER A 140 -20.32 -6.84 -13.35
CA SER A 140 -19.58 -5.76 -12.71
C SER A 140 -19.38 -4.59 -13.67
N LEU A 141 -19.02 -3.41 -13.15
CA LEU A 141 -18.83 -2.20 -13.95
C LEU A 141 -17.92 -2.44 -15.15
N LEU A 142 -16.76 -3.05 -14.95
CA LEU A 142 -15.80 -3.30 -16.02
C LEU A 142 -16.34 -4.27 -17.08
N THR A 143 -17.01 -5.36 -16.65
CA THR A 143 -17.65 -6.29 -17.58
C THR A 143 -18.76 -5.59 -18.38
N ALA A 144 -19.61 -4.82 -17.73
CA ALA A 144 -20.73 -4.09 -18.35
C ALA A 144 -20.28 -3.04 -19.38
N MET A 145 -19.08 -2.45 -19.22
CA MET A 145 -18.49 -1.56 -20.23
C MET A 145 -18.02 -2.30 -21.49
N SER A 146 -17.71 -3.58 -21.37
CA SER A 146 -17.16 -4.38 -22.48
C SER A 146 -18.22 -5.23 -23.20
N ALA A 147 -19.24 -5.70 -22.48
CA ALA A 147 -20.28 -6.58 -23.01
C ALA A 147 -21.53 -6.58 -22.12
N GLN A 148 -22.69 -6.80 -22.74
CA GLN A 148 -23.92 -7.17 -22.02
C GLN A 148 -23.96 -8.69 -21.87
N ILE A 149 -23.78 -9.17 -20.65
CA ILE A 149 -23.82 -10.59 -20.30
C ILE A 149 -25.02 -10.83 -19.39
N SER A 150 -25.91 -11.74 -19.76
CA SER A 150 -26.93 -12.26 -18.86
C SER A 150 -26.33 -13.35 -17.96
N PHE A 151 -26.71 -13.34 -16.68
CA PHE A 151 -26.30 -14.33 -15.68
C PHE A 151 -27.48 -15.18 -15.18
N ASP A 152 -28.59 -15.17 -15.93
CA ASP A 152 -29.81 -15.93 -15.62
C ASP A 152 -29.52 -17.43 -15.42
#